data_AF-A0A0G0N8T4-F1
#
_entry.id   AF-A0A0G0N8T4-F1
#
_cell.length_a   1.000
_cell.length_b   1.000
_cell.length_c   1.000
_cell.angle_alpha   90.00
_cell.angle_beta   90.00
_cell.angle_gamma   90.00
#
_symmetry.space_group_name_H-M   'P 1'
#
loop_
_entity.id
_entity.type
_entity.pdbx_description
1 polymer ?
#
loop_
_entity_poly.entity_id
_entity_poly.type
_entity_poly.pdbx_seq_one_letter_code
_entity_poly.pdbx_strand_id
1 'polypeptide(L)'
;MRHNRLRKQGENTKEKRTKDRLMTFFLVISIILFAGSVTQTSKKIGKVNKEVKDREEQLRNLQSEEKKLEEKYQEVTSNEYMEKQLRNQLNLSKENEITLVLPEDELLRKLVPTDDFETEVDLTPNYKKWARVFGVEL
;
A
#
# COMPACT_ATOMS: atom_id res chain seq x y z
N MET A 1 57.04 8.14 70.14
CA MET A 1 56.89 8.48 68.70
C MET A 1 55.97 7.49 67.94
N ARG A 2 54.70 7.31 68.34
CA ARG A 2 53.75 6.42 67.64
C ARG A 2 52.46 7.09 67.15
N HIS A 3 52.12 8.30 67.61
CA HIS A 3 50.85 8.94 67.29
C HIS A 3 50.77 9.64 65.92
N ASN A 4 51.88 9.85 65.21
CA ASN A 4 51.88 10.61 63.96
C ASN A 4 51.55 9.78 62.70
N ARG A 5 51.58 8.44 62.77
CA ARG A 5 51.32 7.55 61.62
C ARG A 5 49.83 7.36 61.33
N LEU A 6 48.99 7.38 62.37
CA LEU A 6 47.55 7.21 62.23
C LEU A 6 46.89 8.42 61.53
N ARG A 7 47.44 9.63 61.73
CA ARG A 7 46.94 10.85 61.06
C ARG A 7 47.24 10.86 59.56
N LYS A 8 48.46 10.50 59.15
CA LYS A 8 48.87 10.37 57.75
C LYS A 8 48.09 9.29 56.98
N GLN A 9 47.67 8.22 57.67
CA GLN A 9 46.91 7.13 57.04
C GLN A 9 45.45 7.51 56.79
N GLY A 10 44.84 8.33 57.66
CA GLY A 10 43.49 8.87 57.49
C GLY A 10 43.37 9.95 56.40
N GLU A 11 44.41 10.76 56.18
CA GLU A 11 44.44 11.76 55.10
C GLU A 11 44.55 11.10 53.72
N ASN A 12 45.45 10.13 53.55
CA ASN A 12 45.61 9.39 52.30
C ASN A 12 44.36 8.58 51.89
N THR A 13 43.63 8.00 52.85
CA THR A 13 42.39 7.26 52.57
C THR A 13 41.22 8.17 52.22
N LYS A 14 41.15 9.37 52.79
CA LYS A 14 40.17 10.40 52.42
C LYS A 14 40.45 10.98 51.03
N GLU A 15 41.71 11.29 50.73
CA GLU A 15 42.14 11.79 49.42
C GLU A 15 41.88 10.78 48.30
N LYS A 16 42.16 9.49 48.56
CA LYS A 16 41.87 8.41 47.61
C LYS A 16 40.37 8.27 47.33
N ARG A 17 39.53 8.32 48.38
CA ARG A 17 38.05 8.30 48.24
C ARG A 17 37.50 9.49 47.45
N THR A 18 38.05 10.69 47.62
CA THR A 18 37.62 11.87 46.85
C THR A 18 38.03 11.78 45.38
N LYS A 19 39.24 11.25 45.10
CA LYS A 19 39.71 11.01 43.73
C LYS A 19 38.87 9.94 43.02
N ASP A 20 38.52 8.85 43.70
CA ASP A 20 37.67 7.79 43.13
C ASP A 20 36.25 8.29 42.80
N ARG A 21 35.66 9.16 43.66
CA ARG A 21 34.37 9.79 43.39
C ARG A 21 34.41 10.75 42.21
N LEU A 22 35.47 11.57 42.11
CA LEU A 22 35.68 12.46 40.97
C LEU A 22 35.89 11.68 39.67
N MET A 23 36.65 10.58 39.73
CA MET A 23 36.88 9.70 38.58
C MET A 23 35.59 9.02 38.14
N THR A 24 34.76 8.57 39.08
CA THR A 24 33.43 8.01 38.79
C THR A 24 32.53 9.06 38.14
N PHE A 25 32.54 10.29 38.65
CA PHE A 25 31.75 11.39 38.08
C PHE A 25 32.17 11.74 36.65
N PHE A 26 33.48 11.78 36.37
CA PHE A 26 34.02 11.95 35.03
C PHE A 26 33.61 10.81 34.09
N LEU A 27 33.62 9.57 34.58
CA LEU A 27 33.23 8.39 33.80
C LEU A 27 31.74 8.44 33.44
N VAL A 28 30.88 8.83 34.39
CA VAL A 28 29.43 9.02 34.15
C VAL A 28 29.17 10.13 33.14
N ILE A 29 29.84 11.27 33.24
CA ILE A 29 29.73 12.37 32.27
C ILE A 29 30.18 11.92 30.87
N SER A 30 31.29 11.19 30.79
CA SER A 30 31.79 10.65 29.52
C SER A 30 30.78 9.72 28.85
N ILE A 31 30.15 8.82 29.63
CA ILE A 31 29.08 7.93 29.13
C ILE A 31 27.88 8.74 28.63
N ILE A 32 27.45 9.78 29.35
CA ILE A 32 26.32 10.62 28.94
C ILE A 32 26.62 11.35 27.63
N LEU A 33 27.82 11.92 27.49
CA LEU A 33 28.24 12.61 26.26
C LEU A 33 28.34 11.63 25.09
N PHE A 34 28.88 10.43 25.32
CA PHE A 34 28.98 9.39 24.30
C PHE A 34 27.60 8.91 23.85
N ALA A 35 26.68 8.66 24.79
CA ALA A 35 25.30 8.30 24.48
C ALA A 35 24.59 9.39 23.65
N GLY A 36 24.79 10.67 24.00
CA GLY A 36 24.28 11.80 23.22
C GLY A 36 24.76 11.79 21.78
N SER A 37 26.05 11.55 21.54
CA SER A 37 26.66 11.50 20.21
C SER A 37 26.12 10.35 19.34
N VAL A 38 25.97 9.16 19.93
CA VAL A 38 25.44 7.98 19.24
C VAL A 38 23.98 8.19 18.81
N THR A 39 23.16 8.80 19.67
CA THR A 39 21.73 9.02 19.34
C THR A 39 21.52 9.97 18.15
N GLN A 40 22.35 10.99 17.99
CA GLN A 40 22.26 11.89 16.83
C GLN A 40 22.63 11.18 15.53
N THR A 41 23.65 10.34 15.58
CA THR A 41 24.13 9.56 14.41
C THR A 41 23.07 8.56 13.96
N SER A 42 22.48 7.80 14.89
CA SER A 42 21.42 6.84 14.58
C SER A 42 20.17 7.49 13.97
N LYS A 43 19.77 8.68 14.45
CA LYS A 43 18.63 9.43 13.89
C LYS A 43 18.90 9.89 12.46
N LYS A 44 20.14 10.30 12.14
CA LYS A 44 20.51 10.73 10.78
C LYS A 44 20.47 9.57 9.80
N ILE A 45 21.02 8.42 10.18
CA ILE A 45 21.01 7.20 9.36
C ILE A 45 19.58 6.72 9.13
N GLY A 46 18.73 6.72 10.16
CA GLY A 46 17.33 6.33 10.04
C GLY A 46 16.55 7.22 9.05
N LYS A 47 16.78 8.54 9.08
CA LYS A 47 16.16 9.47 8.12
C LYS A 47 16.62 9.22 6.69
N VAL A 48 17.91 9.03 6.47
CA VAL A 48 18.47 8.76 5.13
C VAL A 48 17.94 7.44 4.58
N ASN A 49 17.92 6.37 5.37
CA ASN A 49 17.38 5.09 4.92
C ASN A 49 15.89 5.17 4.58
N LYS A 50 15.12 5.95 5.36
CA LYS A 50 13.71 6.18 5.05
C LYS A 50 13.56 6.95 3.73
N GLU A 51 14.33 8.03 3.55
CA GLU A 51 14.27 8.80 2.31
C GLU A 51 14.66 7.93 1.09
N VAL A 52 15.74 7.16 1.18
CA VAL A 52 16.14 6.23 0.11
C VAL A 52 15.02 5.25 -0.21
N LYS A 53 14.41 4.63 0.81
CA LYS A 53 13.31 3.68 0.62
C LYS A 53 12.09 4.35 -0.04
N ASP A 54 11.74 5.55 0.39
CA ASP A 54 10.61 6.31 -0.17
C ASP A 54 10.89 6.65 -1.66
N ARG A 55 12.12 7.04 -2.01
CA ARG A 55 12.51 7.32 -3.41
C ARG A 55 12.52 6.05 -4.27
N GLU A 56 13.01 4.94 -3.74
CA GLU A 56 12.99 3.65 -4.44
C GLU A 56 11.55 3.19 -4.71
N GLU A 57 10.64 3.40 -3.76
CA GLU A 57 9.22 3.09 -3.94
C GLU A 57 8.58 3.98 -5.01
N GLN A 58 8.88 5.28 -5.00
CA GLN A 58 8.44 6.19 -6.06
C GLN A 58 8.94 5.77 -7.43
N LEU A 59 10.22 5.38 -7.55
CA LEU A 59 10.79 4.88 -8.80
C LEU A 59 10.08 3.62 -9.30
N ARG A 60 9.84 2.64 -8.41
CA ARG A 60 9.11 1.42 -8.77
C ARG A 60 7.69 1.72 -9.27
N ASN A 61 7.00 2.64 -8.59
CA ASN A 61 5.65 3.03 -8.98
C ASN A 61 5.64 3.71 -10.34
N LEU A 62 6.54 4.68 -10.57
CA LEU A 62 6.67 5.37 -11.86
C LEU A 62 7.00 4.41 -13.01
N GLN A 63 7.93 3.46 -12.80
CA GLN A 63 8.25 2.44 -13.81
C GLN A 63 7.05 1.53 -14.12
N SER A 64 6.25 1.19 -13.09
CA SER A 64 5.03 0.41 -13.29
C SER A 64 3.96 1.19 -14.08
N GLU A 65 3.86 2.50 -13.84
CA GLU A 65 2.95 3.38 -14.56
C GLU A 65 3.40 3.59 -16.01
N GLU A 66 4.69 3.82 -16.23
CA GLU A 66 5.29 3.92 -17.56
C GLU A 66 4.98 2.67 -18.39
N LYS A 67 5.22 1.47 -17.84
CA LYS A 67 4.93 0.21 -18.53
C LYS A 67 3.45 0.07 -18.86
N LYS A 68 2.54 0.37 -17.93
CA LYS A 68 1.09 0.34 -18.19
C LYS A 68 0.68 1.33 -19.27
N LEU A 69 1.32 2.49 -19.29
CA LEU A 69 1.02 3.54 -20.26
C LEU A 69 1.53 3.15 -21.65
N GLU A 70 2.69 2.50 -21.72
CA GLU A 70 3.24 1.94 -22.94
C GLU A 70 2.37 0.82 -23.51
N GLU A 71 1.91 -0.10 -22.66
CA GLU A 71 0.96 -1.16 -23.06
C GLU A 71 -0.34 -0.57 -23.64
N LYS A 72 -0.92 0.44 -22.98
CA LYS A 72 -2.11 1.15 -23.48
C LYS A 72 -1.82 1.91 -24.78
N TYR A 73 -0.65 2.52 -24.90
CA TYR A 73 -0.26 3.23 -26.10
C TYR A 73 -0.15 2.28 -27.29
N GLN A 74 0.45 1.10 -27.09
CA GLN A 74 0.51 0.07 -28.12
C GLN A 74 -0.88 -0.45 -28.48
N GLU A 75 -1.77 -0.65 -27.50
CA GLU A 75 -3.16 -1.06 -27.73
C GLU A 75 -3.91 -0.03 -28.59
N VAL A 76 -3.87 1.25 -28.22
CA VAL A 76 -4.60 2.33 -28.92
C VAL A 76 -4.02 2.61 -30.30
N THR A 77 -2.70 2.46 -30.47
CA THR A 77 -2.02 2.65 -31.76
C THR A 77 -2.16 1.41 -32.66
N SER A 78 -2.64 0.29 -32.13
CA SER A 78 -2.81 -0.93 -32.92
C SER A 78 -3.83 -0.71 -34.05
N ASN A 79 -3.56 -1.31 -35.21
CA ASN A 79 -4.46 -1.24 -36.37
C ASN A 79 -5.86 -1.79 -36.03
N GLU A 80 -5.96 -2.80 -35.17
CA GLU A 80 -7.23 -3.38 -34.75
C GLU A 80 -8.06 -2.39 -33.94
N TYR A 81 -7.45 -1.66 -32.99
CA TYR A 81 -8.14 -0.62 -32.25
C TYR A 81 -8.58 0.53 -33.16
N MET A 82 -7.68 0.99 -34.03
CA MET A 82 -7.98 2.03 -35.01
C MET A 82 -9.13 1.65 -35.95
N GLU A 83 -9.10 0.42 -36.48
CA GLU A 83 -10.18 -0.13 -37.31
C GLU A 83 -11.49 -0.19 -36.53
N LYS A 84 -11.46 -0.67 -35.28
CA LYS A 84 -12.65 -0.71 -34.42
C LYS A 84 -13.23 0.68 -34.18
N GLN A 85 -12.39 1.68 -33.90
CA GLN A 85 -12.87 3.06 -33.72
C GLN A 85 -13.46 3.63 -35.01
N LEU A 86 -12.80 3.42 -36.15
CA LEU A 86 -13.31 3.85 -37.47
C LEU A 86 -14.65 3.19 -37.81
N ARG A 87 -14.78 1.88 -37.57
CA ARG A 87 -16.04 1.13 -37.76
C ARG A 87 -17.17 1.71 -36.92
N ASN A 88 -16.92 1.96 -35.64
CA ASN A 88 -17.91 2.54 -34.74
C ASN A 88 -18.32 3.95 -35.17
N GLN A 89 -17.37 4.78 -35.61
CA GLN A 89 -17.68 6.15 -36.06
C GLN A 89 -18.45 6.19 -37.38
N LEU A 90 -18.19 5.24 -38.27
CA LEU A 90 -18.85 5.14 -39.58
C LEU A 90 -20.10 4.24 -39.55
N ASN A 91 -20.50 3.72 -38.38
CA ASN A 91 -21.55 2.71 -38.22
C ASN A 91 -21.38 1.51 -39.18
N LEU A 92 -20.13 1.07 -39.40
CA LEU A 92 -19.79 -0.05 -40.26
C LEU A 92 -19.61 -1.32 -39.42
N SER A 93 -20.31 -2.40 -39.80
CA SER A 93 -20.22 -3.73 -39.20
C SER A 93 -19.21 -4.63 -39.95
N LYS A 94 -18.65 -5.63 -39.27
CA LYS A 94 -17.84 -6.68 -39.93
C LYS A 94 -18.73 -7.57 -40.80
N GLU A 95 -18.14 -8.26 -41.77
CA GLU A 95 -18.87 -9.19 -42.66
C GLU A 95 -19.68 -10.26 -41.88
N ASN A 96 -19.26 -10.57 -40.65
CA ASN A 96 -19.92 -11.54 -39.77
C ASN A 96 -20.69 -10.89 -38.60
N GLU A 97 -21.00 -9.59 -38.66
CA GLU A 97 -21.67 -8.85 -37.59
C GLU A 97 -23.05 -8.36 -38.06
N ILE A 98 -24.07 -8.57 -37.23
CA ILE A 98 -25.46 -8.19 -37.53
C ILE A 98 -25.74 -6.82 -36.88
N THR A 99 -25.90 -5.78 -37.69
CA THR A 99 -26.34 -4.47 -37.19
C THR A 99 -27.84 -4.50 -36.89
N LEU A 100 -28.20 -4.47 -35.60
CA LEU A 100 -29.60 -4.37 -35.16
C LEU A 100 -29.97 -2.89 -35.02
N VAL A 101 -30.82 -2.38 -35.91
CA VAL A 101 -31.42 -1.05 -35.75
C VAL A 101 -32.67 -1.19 -34.89
N LEU A 102 -32.62 -0.65 -33.67
CA LEU A 102 -33.76 -0.65 -32.77
C LEU A 102 -34.76 0.45 -33.15
N PRO A 103 -36.07 0.16 -33.17
CA PRO A 103 -37.11 1.19 -33.34
C PRO A 103 -37.16 2.12 -32.12
N GLU A 104 -37.85 3.25 -32.26
CA GLU A 104 -38.00 4.26 -31.20
C GLU A 104 -38.53 3.65 -29.89
N ASP A 105 -38.09 4.21 -28.75
CA ASP A 105 -38.41 3.70 -27.41
C ASP A 105 -39.92 3.52 -27.16
N GLU A 106 -40.76 4.36 -27.75
CA GLU A 106 -42.21 4.25 -27.66
C GLU A 106 -42.76 2.99 -28.34
N LEU A 107 -42.15 2.57 -29.45
CA LEU A 107 -42.48 1.33 -30.15
C LEU A 107 -41.93 0.13 -29.40
N LEU A 108 -40.71 0.21 -28.85
CA LEU A 108 -40.13 -0.85 -28.02
C LEU A 108 -40.99 -1.15 -26.80
N ARG A 109 -41.47 -0.12 -26.09
CA ARG A 109 -42.35 -0.28 -24.92
C ARG A 109 -43.68 -0.94 -25.26
N LYS A 110 -44.19 -0.78 -26.49
CA LYS A 110 -45.42 -1.43 -26.97
C LYS A 110 -45.21 -2.88 -27.39
N LEU A 111 -43.96 -3.26 -27.71
CA LEU A 111 -43.57 -4.62 -28.08
C LEU A 111 -43.20 -5.48 -26.87
N VAL A 112 -42.94 -4.87 -25.71
CA VAL A 112 -42.78 -5.58 -24.44
C VAL A 112 -44.15 -6.10 -24.01
N PRO A 113 -44.33 -7.41 -23.79
CA PRO A 113 -45.56 -7.94 -23.21
C PRO A 113 -45.84 -7.24 -21.88
N THR A 114 -46.94 -6.49 -21.81
CA THR A 114 -47.53 -5.98 -20.55
C THR A 114 -48.31 -7.10 -19.85
N ASP A 115 -47.77 -8.32 -19.86
CA ASP A 115 -48.29 -9.31 -18.93
C ASP A 115 -48.01 -8.76 -17.53
N ASP A 116 -49.07 -8.69 -16.74
CA ASP A 116 -49.05 -8.37 -15.32
C ASP A 116 -48.28 -9.49 -14.61
N PHE A 117 -46.96 -9.55 -14.81
CA PHE A 117 -46.09 -10.29 -13.93
C PHE A 117 -46.17 -9.53 -12.61
N GLU A 118 -47.14 -9.90 -11.78
CA GLU A 118 -47.03 -9.77 -10.35
C GLU A 118 -45.67 -10.39 -9.99
N THR A 119 -44.66 -9.53 -9.86
CA THR A 119 -43.36 -9.91 -9.32
C THR A 119 -43.59 -10.25 -7.86
N GLU A 120 -44.18 -11.42 -7.60
CA GLU A 120 -43.93 -12.15 -6.38
C GLU A 120 -42.43 -12.36 -6.36
N VAL A 121 -41.73 -11.55 -5.57
CA VAL A 121 -40.30 -11.67 -5.38
C VAL A 121 -40.07 -13.02 -4.72
N ASP A 122 -39.79 -14.04 -5.53
CA ASP A 122 -39.49 -15.38 -5.04
C ASP A 122 -38.15 -15.35 -4.29
N LEU A 123 -38.25 -15.21 -2.96
CA LEU A 123 -37.15 -15.21 -1.99
C LEU A 123 -36.44 -16.58 -1.89
N THR A 124 -36.85 -17.58 -2.67
CA THR A 124 -36.14 -18.85 -2.73
C THR A 124 -34.68 -18.63 -3.16
N PRO A 125 -33.70 -19.09 -2.36
CA PRO A 125 -32.29 -19.03 -2.77
C PRO A 125 -32.02 -19.78 -4.08
N ASN A 126 -31.10 -19.26 -4.89
CA ASN A 126 -30.81 -19.81 -6.23
C ASN A 126 -30.52 -21.32 -6.22
N TYR A 127 -29.80 -21.83 -5.22
CA TYR A 127 -29.48 -23.26 -5.15
C TYR A 127 -30.72 -24.16 -5.01
N LYS A 128 -31.77 -23.72 -4.30
CA LYS A 128 -33.04 -24.46 -4.18
C LYS A 128 -33.84 -24.43 -5.49
N LYS A 129 -33.77 -23.32 -6.22
CA LYS A 129 -34.39 -23.20 -7.56
C LYS A 129 -33.79 -24.23 -8.51
N TRP A 130 -32.46 -24.33 -8.53
CA TRP A 130 -31.75 -25.32 -9.34
C TRP A 130 -32.03 -26.75 -8.91
N ALA A 131 -32.07 -27.03 -7.60
CA ALA A 131 -32.39 -28.35 -7.08
C ALA A 131 -33.78 -28.83 -7.58
N ARG A 132 -34.79 -27.94 -7.57
CA ARG A 132 -36.13 -28.20 -8.13
C ARG A 132 -36.09 -28.49 -9.64
N VAL A 133 -35.35 -27.70 -10.41
CA VAL A 133 -35.21 -27.90 -11.86
C VAL A 133 -34.57 -29.25 -12.19
N PHE A 134 -33.60 -29.68 -11.38
CA PHE A 134 -32.87 -30.93 -11.57
C PHE A 134 -33.45 -32.12 -10.79
N GLY A 135 -34.61 -31.97 -10.17
CA GLY A 135 -35.27 -33.05 -9.41
C GLY A 135 -34.47 -33.55 -8.20
N VAL A 136 -33.57 -32.73 -7.67
CA VAL A 136 -32.79 -33.02 -6.47
C VAL A 136 -33.53 -32.41 -5.29
N GLU A 137 -34.08 -33.24 -4.41
CA GLU A 137 -34.61 -32.77 -3.13
C GLU A 137 -33.45 -32.53 -2.16
N LEU A 138 -33.32 -31.30 -1.65
CA LEU A 138 -32.34 -30.87 -0.64
C LEU A 138 -33.03 -30.49 0.66
#